data_AF-A0A8R1IXG4-F1
#
_entry.id   AF-A0A8R1IXG4-F1
#
_cell.length_a   1.000
_cell.length_b   1.000
_cell.length_c   1.000
_cell.angle_alpha   90.00
_cell.angle_beta   90.00
_cell.angle_gamma   90.00
#
_symmetry.space_group_name_H-M   'P 1'
#
loop_
_entity.id
_entity.type
_entity.pdbx_description
1 polymer ?
#
loop_
_entity_poly.entity_id
_entity_poly.type
_entity_poly.pdbx_seq_one_letter_code
_entity_poly.pdbx_strand_id
1 'polypeptide(L)'
;MLREAVRHEHLARIVLYSEYFQRFFVFVQSDVFDIATDAFSTFKDLMTKHKNMCSEYLENNYDRFFSQYAALTNSENYVTRRQSLKLLGELLLDRHNFSTMNKYITSPENLKTIMELLRDKRRNIQYEAFHVFKTTVFTDF
;
A
#
# COMPACT_ATOMS: atom_id res chain seq x y z
N MET A 1 15.97 14.06 -5.27
CA MET A 1 15.56 14.64 -6.57
C MET A 1 14.19 14.14 -7.02
N LEU A 2 13.98 12.82 -7.20
CA LEU A 2 12.66 12.29 -7.62
C LEU A 2 11.52 12.64 -6.63
N ARG A 3 11.76 12.49 -5.33
CA ARG A 3 10.76 12.82 -4.29
C ARG A 3 10.32 14.29 -4.31
N GLU A 4 11.19 15.21 -4.74
CA GLU A 4 10.84 16.61 -4.93
C GLU A 4 10.00 16.82 -6.20
N ALA A 5 10.32 16.11 -7.28
CA ALA A 5 9.55 16.16 -8.52
C ALA A 5 8.10 15.69 -8.31
N VAL A 6 7.89 14.57 -7.62
CA VAL A 6 6.54 14.01 -7.35
C VAL A 6 5.71 14.87 -6.39
N ARG A 7 6.27 15.96 -5.84
CA ARG A 7 5.46 16.97 -5.14
C ARG A 7 4.53 17.72 -6.08
N HIS A 8 4.83 17.76 -7.37
CA HIS A 8 3.97 18.34 -8.40
C HIS A 8 3.12 17.23 -9.04
N GLU A 9 1.79 17.41 -9.05
CA GLU A 9 0.85 16.37 -9.49
C GLU A 9 1.14 15.87 -10.91
N HIS A 10 1.44 16.78 -11.85
CA HIS A 10 1.76 16.40 -13.23
C HIS A 10 2.97 15.46 -13.34
N LEU A 11 4.03 15.73 -12.58
CA LEU A 11 5.23 14.89 -12.56
C LEU A 11 4.96 13.56 -11.85
N ALA A 12 4.21 13.60 -10.74
CA ALA A 12 3.77 12.39 -10.05
C ALA A 12 2.94 11.49 -10.97
N ARG A 13 2.03 12.07 -11.78
CA ARG A 13 1.20 11.33 -12.73
C ARG A 13 2.05 10.63 -13.79
N ILE A 14 3.05 11.31 -14.35
CA ILE A 14 3.98 10.70 -15.31
C ILE A 14 4.66 9.48 -14.70
N VAL A 15 5.15 9.59 -13.46
CA VAL A 15 5.83 8.49 -12.78
C VAL A 15 4.85 7.35 -12.48
N LEU A 16 3.71 7.65 -11.86
CA LEU A 16 2.72 6.66 -11.39
C LEU A 16 2.13 5.83 -12.55
N TYR A 17 1.88 6.46 -13.70
CA TYR A 17 1.32 5.80 -14.88
C TYR A 17 2.40 5.23 -15.82
N SER A 18 3.69 5.38 -15.49
CA SER A 18 4.76 4.77 -16.26
C SER A 18 4.93 3.28 -15.94
N GLU A 19 5.52 2.53 -16.89
CA GLU A 19 5.96 1.16 -16.65
C GLU A 19 6.99 1.04 -15.52
N TYR A 20 7.74 2.12 -15.25
CA TYR A 20 8.78 2.16 -14.22
C TYR A 20 8.21 2.18 -12.81
N PHE A 21 6.95 2.60 -12.61
CA PHE A 21 6.32 2.57 -11.30
C PHE A 21 6.34 1.16 -10.69
N GLN A 22 6.18 0.15 -11.54
CA GLN A 22 6.18 -1.26 -11.13
C GLN A 22 7.50 -1.69 -10.49
N ARG A 23 8.60 -1.01 -10.81
CA ARG A 23 9.91 -1.31 -10.21
C ARG A 23 9.97 -0.94 -8.73
N PHE A 24 9.09 -0.06 -8.23
CA PHE A 24 9.03 0.23 -6.80
C PHE A 24 8.76 -1.03 -5.98
N PHE A 25 7.92 -1.96 -6.44
CA PHE A 25 7.68 -3.23 -5.74
C PHE A 25 8.94 -4.10 -5.57
N VAL A 26 9.94 -3.92 -6.44
CA VAL A 26 11.26 -4.54 -6.31
C VAL A 26 12.16 -3.70 -5.40
N PHE A 27 12.22 -2.38 -5.63
CA PHE A 27 13.12 -1.49 -4.87
C PHE A 27 12.80 -1.45 -3.37
N VAL A 28 11.51 -1.48 -2.99
CA VAL A 28 11.09 -1.52 -1.57
C VAL A 28 11.41 -2.84 -0.88
N GLN A 29 11.79 -3.87 -1.64
CA GLN A 29 12.22 -5.18 -1.15
C GLN A 29 13.74 -5.38 -1.29
N SER A 30 14.50 -4.33 -1.61
CA SER A 30 15.96 -4.40 -1.65
C SER A 30 16.54 -4.87 -0.32
N ASP A 31 17.56 -5.73 -0.36
CA ASP A 31 18.33 -6.15 0.82
C ASP A 31 19.16 -5.00 1.42
N VAL A 32 19.41 -3.96 0.63
CA VAL A 32 20.08 -2.74 1.09
C VAL A 32 19.06 -1.81 1.74
N PHE A 33 19.13 -1.72 3.07
CA PHE A 33 18.17 -1.00 3.91
C PHE A 33 17.93 0.46 3.47
N ASP A 34 19.00 1.22 3.20
CA ASP A 34 18.89 2.63 2.82
C ASP A 34 18.14 2.79 1.48
N ILE A 35 18.39 1.90 0.53
CA ILE A 35 17.71 1.88 -0.77
C ILE A 35 16.22 1.53 -0.57
N ALA A 36 15.93 0.48 0.19
CA ALA A 36 14.55 0.05 0.43
C ALA A 36 13.71 1.12 1.13
N THR A 37 14.28 1.79 2.14
CA THR A 37 13.61 2.83 2.93
C THR A 37 13.38 4.11 2.11
N ASP A 38 14.35 4.51 1.29
CA ASP A 38 14.21 5.67 0.40
C ASP A 38 13.21 5.41 -0.73
N ALA A 39 13.24 4.20 -1.30
CA ALA A 39 12.27 3.76 -2.30
C ALA A 39 10.87 3.71 -1.71
N PHE A 40 10.70 3.16 -0.50
CA PHE A 40 9.40 3.06 0.16
C PHE A 40 8.82 4.45 0.47
N SER A 41 9.66 5.38 0.93
CA SER A 41 9.24 6.75 1.20
C SER A 41 8.74 7.46 -0.08
N THR A 42 9.42 7.23 -1.21
CA THR A 42 9.00 7.79 -2.51
C THR A 42 7.73 7.11 -3.04
N PHE A 43 7.62 5.79 -2.90
CA PHE A 43 6.43 5.02 -3.24
C PHE A 43 5.22 5.49 -2.42
N LYS A 44 5.39 5.69 -1.11
CA LYS A 44 4.36 6.26 -0.23
C LYS A 44 3.92 7.64 -0.69
N ASP A 45 4.85 8.54 -1.00
CA ASP A 45 4.50 9.89 -1.49
C ASP A 45 3.68 9.82 -2.79
N LEU A 46 4.07 8.96 -3.73
CA LEU A 46 3.34 8.74 -4.98
C LEU A 46 1.90 8.23 -4.74
N MET A 47 1.70 7.39 -3.73
CA MET A 47 0.40 6.76 -3.44
C MET A 47 -0.49 7.56 -2.49
N THR A 48 0.02 8.61 -1.85
CA THR A 48 -0.72 9.29 -0.78
C THR A 48 -0.76 10.81 -0.88
N LYS A 49 0.09 11.44 -1.71
CA LYS A 49 0.19 12.91 -1.76
C LYS A 49 -0.94 13.56 -2.56
N HIS A 50 -1.19 13.07 -3.77
CA HIS A 50 -2.20 13.63 -4.69
C HIS A 50 -3.45 12.74 -4.69
N LYS A 51 -4.33 12.97 -3.71
CA LYS A 51 -5.42 12.03 -3.36
C LYS A 51 -6.31 11.60 -4.51
N ASN A 52 -6.80 12.55 -5.31
CA ASN A 52 -7.68 12.26 -6.45
C ASN A 52 -6.96 11.41 -7.51
N MET A 53 -5.71 11.77 -7.84
CA MET A 53 -4.90 11.03 -8.80
C MET A 53 -4.59 9.60 -8.32
N CYS A 54 -4.31 9.43 -7.02
CA CYS A 54 -4.03 8.12 -6.43
C CYS A 54 -5.28 7.24 -6.43
N SER A 55 -6.44 7.81 -6.06
CA SER A 55 -7.73 7.13 -6.10
C SER A 55 -8.05 6.64 -7.52
N GLU A 56 -7.98 7.54 -8.52
CA GLU A 56 -8.20 7.20 -9.93
C GLU A 56 -7.27 6.07 -10.40
N TYR A 57 -5.98 6.13 -10.03
CA TYR A 57 -5.03 5.09 -10.38
C TYR A 57 -5.38 3.75 -9.74
N LEU A 58 -5.70 3.73 -8.44
CA LEU A 58 -6.03 2.52 -7.69
C LEU A 58 -7.30 1.85 -8.23
N GLU A 59 -8.33 2.63 -8.57
CA GLU A 59 -9.57 2.10 -9.15
C GLU A 59 -9.31 1.45 -10.52
N ASN A 60 -8.58 2.14 -11.39
CA ASN A 60 -8.31 1.68 -12.75
C ASN A 60 -7.30 0.52 -12.81
N ASN A 61 -6.45 0.35 -11.80
CA ASN A 61 -5.37 -0.64 -11.78
C ASN A 61 -5.47 -1.62 -10.61
N TYR A 62 -6.65 -1.74 -10.00
CA TYR A 62 -6.85 -2.44 -8.73
C TYR A 62 -6.21 -3.84 -8.71
N ASP A 63 -6.56 -4.71 -9.66
CA ASP A 63 -6.16 -6.12 -9.62
C ASP A 63 -4.63 -6.25 -9.79
N ARG A 64 -4.05 -5.44 -10.68
CA ARG A 64 -2.61 -5.39 -10.91
C ARG A 64 -1.86 -4.83 -9.71
N PHE A 65 -2.34 -3.74 -9.12
CA PHE A 65 -1.69 -3.11 -7.98
C PHE A 65 -1.72 -4.02 -6.76
N PHE A 66 -2.90 -4.52 -6.37
CA PHE A 66 -3.04 -5.31 -5.15
C PHE A 66 -2.45 -6.72 -5.26
N SER A 67 -2.38 -7.32 -6.45
CA SER A 67 -1.64 -8.57 -6.63
C SER A 67 -0.15 -8.41 -6.34
N GLN A 68 0.47 -7.30 -6.75
CA GLN A 68 1.87 -7.00 -6.40
C GLN A 68 2.02 -6.54 -4.95
N TYR A 69 1.06 -5.75 -4.45
CA TYR A 69 1.08 -5.26 -3.07
C TYR A 69 0.98 -6.38 -2.05
N ALA A 70 0.28 -7.48 -2.36
CA ALA A 70 0.21 -8.67 -1.52
C ALA A 70 1.59 -9.30 -1.26
N ALA A 71 2.54 -9.17 -2.18
CA ALA A 71 3.92 -9.61 -1.94
C ALA A 71 4.61 -8.75 -0.86
N LEU A 72 4.29 -7.46 -0.79
CA LEU A 72 4.86 -6.56 0.20
C LEU A 72 4.33 -6.83 1.61
N THR A 73 3.01 -7.08 1.74
CA THR A 73 2.38 -7.42 3.03
C THR A 73 2.74 -8.82 3.53
N ASN A 74 3.27 -9.67 2.65
CA ASN A 74 3.80 -11.01 2.99
C ASN A 74 5.33 -11.09 2.98
N SER A 75 6.05 -9.98 2.72
CA SER A 75 7.51 -9.95 2.60
C SER A 75 8.21 -10.49 3.85
N GLU A 76 9.27 -11.28 3.71
CA GLU A 76 10.05 -11.77 4.86
C GLU A 76 10.77 -10.63 5.60
N ASN A 77 11.08 -9.54 4.89
CA ASN A 77 11.66 -8.35 5.48
C ASN A 77 10.66 -7.69 6.45
N TYR A 78 11.02 -7.65 7.73
CA TYR A 78 10.17 -7.10 8.78
C TYR A 78 9.76 -5.64 8.52
N VAL A 79 10.70 -4.80 8.09
CA VAL A 79 10.45 -3.37 7.86
C VAL A 79 9.50 -3.20 6.69
N THR A 80 9.78 -3.84 5.56
CA THR A 80 8.90 -3.79 4.37
C THR A 80 7.50 -4.30 4.69
N ARG A 81 7.39 -5.44 5.38
CA ARG A 81 6.08 -6.00 5.79
C ARG A 81 5.30 -5.00 6.64
N ARG A 82 5.94 -4.48 7.69
CA ARG A 82 5.29 -3.55 8.63
C ARG A 82 4.85 -2.26 7.94
N GLN A 83 5.74 -1.63 7.18
CA GLN A 83 5.43 -0.35 6.53
C GLN A 83 4.37 -0.51 5.45
N SER A 84 4.37 -1.63 4.73
CA SER A 84 3.34 -1.95 3.73
C SER A 84 1.96 -2.15 4.38
N LEU A 85 1.87 -2.81 5.54
CA LEU A 85 0.60 -2.94 6.26
C LEU A 85 0.09 -1.59 6.78
N LYS A 86 0.99 -0.76 7.30
CA LYS A 86 0.65 0.59 7.73
C LYS A 86 0.11 1.43 6.57
N LEU A 87 0.81 1.42 5.43
CA LEU A 87 0.39 2.13 4.23
C LEU A 87 -0.94 1.58 3.68
N LEU A 88 -1.15 0.26 3.73
CA LEU A 88 -2.43 -0.33 3.34
C LEU A 88 -3.59 0.23 4.18
N GLY A 89 -3.42 0.30 5.50
CA GLY A 89 -4.41 0.92 6.39
C GLY A 89 -4.66 2.39 6.04
N GLU A 90 -3.60 3.16 5.77
CA GLU A 90 -3.71 4.56 5.33
C GLU A 90 -4.48 4.70 3.99
N LEU A 91 -4.24 3.81 3.03
CA LEU A 91 -4.92 3.82 1.73
C LEU A 91 -6.40 3.46 1.85
N LEU A 92 -6.74 2.45 2.65
CA LEU A 92 -8.11 1.99 2.82
C LEU A 92 -8.96 2.98 3.63
N LEU A 93 -8.36 3.70 4.59
CA LEU A 93 -9.06 4.69 5.40
C LEU A 93 -9.26 6.05 4.69
N ASP A 94 -8.62 6.28 3.55
CA ASP A 94 -8.75 7.53 2.83
C ASP A 94 -10.12 7.61 2.13
N ARG A 95 -10.88 8.66 2.42
CA ARG A 95 -12.22 8.88 1.83
C ARG A 95 -12.23 8.90 0.30
N HIS A 96 -11.13 9.31 -0.34
CA HIS A 96 -11.05 9.32 -1.81
C HIS A 96 -10.95 7.91 -2.38
N ASN A 97 -10.52 6.94 -1.57
CA ASN A 97 -10.34 5.54 -1.98
C ASN A 97 -11.54 4.67 -1.60
N PHE A 98 -12.72 5.23 -1.32
CA PHE A 98 -13.89 4.48 -0.84
C PHE A 98 -14.27 3.29 -1.74
N SER A 99 -14.26 3.48 -3.06
CA SER A 99 -14.53 2.40 -4.03
C SER A 99 -13.49 1.28 -3.94
N THR A 100 -12.20 1.65 -3.90
CA THR A 100 -11.08 0.73 -3.73
C THR A 100 -11.18 -0.01 -2.39
N MET A 101 -11.50 0.70 -1.31
CA MET A 101 -11.68 0.12 0.02
C MET A 101 -12.82 -0.92 0.01
N ASN A 102 -13.99 -0.58 -0.52
CA ASN A 102 -15.12 -1.50 -0.60
C ASN A 102 -14.77 -2.76 -1.40
N LYS A 103 -14.08 -2.61 -2.54
CA LYS A 103 -13.60 -3.76 -3.32
C LYS A 103 -12.58 -4.60 -2.55
N TYR A 104 -11.75 -3.97 -1.72
CA TYR A 104 -10.76 -4.67 -0.89
C TYR A 104 -11.38 -5.46 0.25
N ILE A 105 -12.30 -4.87 1.01
CA ILE A 105 -12.87 -5.49 2.21
C ILE A 105 -13.88 -6.60 1.89
N THR A 106 -14.54 -6.53 0.73
CA THR A 106 -15.49 -7.55 0.27
C THR A 106 -14.82 -8.82 -0.27
N SER A 107 -13.49 -8.83 -0.46
CA SER A 107 -12.73 -9.99 -0.91
C SER A 107 -12.44 -10.95 0.25
N PRO A 108 -12.95 -12.20 0.22
CA PRO A 108 -12.67 -13.19 1.27
C PRO A 108 -11.17 -13.51 1.42
N GLU A 109 -10.42 -13.49 0.32
CA GLU A 109 -8.97 -13.77 0.32
C GLU A 109 -8.17 -12.67 1.02
N ASN A 110 -8.58 -11.40 0.82
CA ASN A 110 -7.97 -10.27 1.53
C ASN A 110 -8.25 -10.37 3.03
N LEU A 111 -9.50 -10.65 3.41
CA LEU A 111 -9.88 -10.82 4.82
C LEU A 111 -9.10 -11.96 5.47
N LYS A 112 -9.03 -13.12 4.81
CA LYS A 112 -8.24 -14.27 5.28
C LYS A 112 -6.77 -13.90 5.51
N THR A 113 -6.15 -13.22 4.55
CA THR A 113 -4.75 -12.77 4.65
C THR A 113 -4.55 -11.86 5.86
N ILE A 114 -5.44 -10.89 6.08
CA ILE A 114 -5.36 -9.98 7.23
C ILE A 114 -5.56 -10.73 8.54
N MET A 115 -6.51 -11.69 8.60
CA MET A 115 -6.74 -12.52 9.78
C MET A 115 -5.55 -13.43 10.11
N GLU A 116 -4.85 -13.94 9.11
CA GLU A 116 -3.60 -14.68 9.30
C GLU A 116 -2.51 -13.79 9.91
N LEU A 117 -2.41 -12.52 9.47
CA LEU A 117 -1.47 -11.54 10.02
C LEU A 117 -1.79 -11.11 11.45
N LEU A 118 -3.04 -11.19 11.90
CA LEU A 118 -3.40 -11.00 13.32
C LEU A 118 -2.75 -12.06 14.23
N ARG A 119 -2.36 -13.20 13.67
CA ARG A 119 -1.69 -14.31 14.38
C ARG A 119 -0.15 -14.24 14.25
N ASP A 120 0.41 -13.22 13.60
CA ASP A 120 1.85 -13.07 13.44
C ASP A 120 2.55 -13.01 14.81
N LYS A 121 3.73 -13.61 14.96
CA LYS A 121 4.46 -13.62 16.25
C LYS A 121 4.91 -12.22 16.70
N ARG A 122 5.00 -11.26 15.77
CA ARG A 122 5.53 -9.91 16.02
C ARG A 122 4.39 -8.95 16.33
N ARG A 123 4.35 -8.43 17.57
CA ARG A 123 3.30 -7.52 18.06
C ARG A 123 3.02 -6.31 17.17
N ASN A 124 4.06 -5.72 16.58
CA ASN A 124 3.89 -4.56 15.70
C ASN A 124 3.24 -4.93 14.36
N ILE A 125 3.42 -6.15 13.85
CA ILE A 125 2.72 -6.62 12.64
C ILE A 125 1.25 -6.85 12.96
N GLN A 126 0.96 -7.52 14.08
CA GLN A 126 -0.41 -7.71 14.56
C GLN A 126 -1.14 -6.38 14.73
N TYR A 127 -0.46 -5.36 15.26
CA TYR A 127 -1.02 -4.03 15.46
C TYR A 127 -1.42 -3.35 14.15
N GLU A 128 -0.54 -3.34 13.14
CA GLU A 128 -0.88 -2.77 11.83
C GLU A 128 -1.97 -3.61 11.12
N ALA A 129 -1.92 -4.94 11.23
CA ALA A 129 -2.95 -5.83 10.69
C ALA A 129 -4.32 -5.60 11.36
N PHE A 130 -4.35 -5.31 12.66
CA PHE A 130 -5.57 -4.96 13.39
C PHE A 130 -6.20 -3.67 12.87
N HIS A 131 -5.41 -2.65 12.53
CA HIS A 131 -5.94 -1.42 11.92
C HIS A 131 -6.60 -1.69 10.58
N VAL A 132 -6.00 -2.55 9.75
CA VAL A 132 -6.61 -2.98 8.48
C VAL A 132 -7.87 -3.80 8.74
N PHE A 133 -7.82 -4.77 9.66
CA PHE A 133 -8.97 -5.59 10.02
C PHE A 133 -10.15 -4.76 10.54
N LYS A 134 -9.87 -3.70 11.30
CA LYS A 134 -10.89 -2.75 11.75
C LYS A 134 -11.65 -2.16 10.55
N THR A 135 -10.97 -1.79 9.46
CA THR A 135 -11.63 -1.28 8.25
C THR A 135 -12.50 -2.33 7.55
N THR A 136 -12.20 -3.62 7.70
CA THR A 136 -13.06 -4.67 7.12
C THR A 136 -14.33 -4.92 7.92
N VAL A 137 -14.34 -4.65 9.23
CA VAL A 137 -15.46 -5.02 10.12
C VAL A 137 -16.37 -3.84 10.48
N PHE A 138 -15.82 -2.63 10.59
CA PHE A 138 -16.56 -1.47 11.11
C PHE A 138 -17.15 -0.56 10.04
N THR A 139 -16.97 -0.89 8.75
CA THR A 139 -17.43 -0.06 7.63
C THR A 139 -18.74 -0.55 7.03
N ASP A 140 -19.31 -1.63 7.58
CA ASP A 140 -20.61 -2.22 7.22
C ASP A 140 -21.79 -1.74 8.11
N PHE A 141 -21.62 -0.62 8.85
CA PHE A 141 -22.67 -0.01 9.68
C PHE A 141 -22.82 1.49 9.43
#